data_AF-A0A8U0HPK3-F1
#
_entry.id   AF-A0A8U0HPK3-F1
#
_cell.length_a   1.000
_cell.length_b   1.000
_cell.length_c   1.000
_cell.angle_alpha   90.00
_cell.angle_beta   90.00
_cell.angle_gamma   90.00
#
_symmetry.space_group_name_H-M   'P 1'
#
loop_
_entity.id
_entity.type
_entity.pdbx_description
1 polymer ?
#
loop_
_entity_poly.entity_id
_entity_poly.type
_entity_poly.pdbx_seq_one_letter_code
_entity_poly.pdbx_strand_id
1 'polypeptide(L)'
;MPECARCGDFTDNPAEDQYHYCDGCLDDFEKVQQNGVVIESLGPNNGYRIIPPASADFASGKESNQVDALARGKKVAEELGVDCLFKYGGTGSQWLVDEYLKSHPEIRAKVQDRLSRVPESSSPGVLTRLRNLLS
;
A
#
# COMPACT_ATOMS: atom_id res chain seq x y z
N MET A 1 -3.43 -25.99 -16.97
CA MET A 1 -3.99 -25.15 -15.89
C MET A 1 -2.84 -24.38 -15.31
N PRO A 2 -2.79 -23.05 -15.50
CA PRO A 2 -1.82 -22.20 -14.81
C PRO A 2 -2.04 -22.22 -13.30
N GLU A 3 -1.02 -21.80 -12.55
CA GLU A 3 -1.06 -21.62 -11.10
C GLU A 3 -1.32 -20.15 -10.77
N CYS A 4 -2.10 -19.91 -9.72
CA CYS A 4 -2.36 -18.59 -9.19
C CYS A 4 -1.06 -17.97 -8.68
N ALA A 5 -0.73 -16.79 -9.20
CA ALA A 5 0.51 -16.08 -8.88
C ALA A 5 0.62 -15.65 -7.41
N ARG A 6 -0.49 -15.61 -6.67
CA ARG A 6 -0.53 -15.22 -5.25
C ARG A 6 -0.50 -16.42 -4.31
N CYS A 7 -1.40 -17.39 -4.48
CA CYS A 7 -1.55 -18.50 -3.53
C CYS A 7 -0.99 -19.84 -4.04
N GLY A 8 -0.66 -19.95 -5.33
CA GLY A 8 -0.21 -21.21 -5.95
C GLY A 8 -1.32 -22.19 -6.30
N ASP A 9 -2.59 -21.88 -6.02
CA ASP A 9 -3.70 -22.76 -6.41
C ASP A 9 -3.87 -22.83 -7.93
N PHE A 10 -4.29 -23.98 -8.45
CA PHE A 10 -4.63 -24.13 -9.86
C PHE A 10 -5.82 -23.23 -10.22
N THR A 11 -5.73 -22.59 -11.38
CA THR A 11 -6.80 -21.72 -11.89
C THR A 11 -6.95 -21.89 -13.39
N ASP A 12 -8.20 -21.77 -13.87
CA ASP A 12 -8.52 -21.67 -15.30
C ASP A 12 -8.81 -20.23 -15.74
N ASN A 13 -8.67 -19.27 -14.82
CA ASN A 13 -8.90 -17.87 -15.13
C ASN A 13 -7.87 -17.37 -16.16
N PRO A 14 -8.31 -16.53 -17.12
CA PRO A 14 -7.40 -15.89 -18.04
C PRO A 14 -6.37 -15.05 -17.28
N ALA A 15 -5.19 -14.89 -17.88
CA ALA A 15 -4.20 -13.98 -17.33
C ALA A 15 -4.74 -12.55 -17.38
N GLU A 16 -4.53 -11.81 -16.29
CA GLU A 16 -4.53 -10.35 -16.34
C GLU A 16 -3.11 -9.92 -16.73
N ASP A 17 -2.94 -9.56 -18.00
CA ASP A 17 -1.66 -9.36 -18.68
C ASP A 17 -0.73 -10.60 -18.57
N GLN A 18 0.14 -10.63 -17.57
CA GLN A 18 1.16 -11.67 -17.38
C GLN A 18 0.85 -12.62 -16.21
N TYR A 19 -0.18 -12.35 -15.40
CA TYR A 19 -0.42 -13.05 -14.15
C TYR A 19 -1.80 -13.72 -14.11
N HIS A 20 -1.84 -14.96 -13.62
CA HIS A 20 -3.08 -15.68 -13.37
C HIS A 20 -3.44 -15.58 -11.89
N TYR A 21 -4.71 -15.30 -11.60
CA TYR A 21 -5.23 -15.27 -10.23
C TYR A 21 -6.44 -16.21 -10.13
N CYS A 22 -6.53 -16.98 -9.05
CA CYS A 22 -7.75 -17.76 -8.74
C CYS A 22 -8.87 -16.83 -8.28
N ASP A 23 -10.12 -17.32 -8.33
CA ASP A 23 -11.30 -16.54 -7.95
C ASP A 23 -11.18 -15.97 -6.53
N GLY A 24 -10.69 -16.76 -5.57
CA GLY A 24 -10.51 -16.28 -4.19
C GLY A 24 -9.55 -15.09 -4.09
N CYS A 25 -8.48 -15.07 -4.90
CA CYS A 25 -7.57 -13.92 -4.93
C CYS A 25 -8.20 -12.70 -5.61
N LEU A 26 -8.97 -12.91 -6.69
CA LEU A 26 -9.66 -11.83 -7.38
C LEU A 26 -10.75 -11.20 -6.49
N ASP A 27 -11.51 -12.01 -5.77
CA ASP A 27 -12.50 -11.56 -4.77
C ASP A 27 -11.85 -10.69 -3.69
N ASP A 28 -10.70 -11.11 -3.16
CA ASP A 28 -9.94 -10.31 -2.19
C ASP A 28 -9.52 -8.97 -2.80
N PHE A 29 -8.98 -8.98 -4.02
CA PHE A 29 -8.55 -7.75 -4.68
C PHE A 29 -9.73 -6.81 -4.95
N GLU A 30 -10.89 -7.33 -5.33
CA GLU A 30 -12.10 -6.54 -5.54
C GLU A 30 -12.58 -5.90 -4.23
N LYS A 31 -12.59 -6.66 -3.13
CA LYS A 31 -12.94 -6.13 -1.80
C LYS A 31 -12.04 -4.97 -1.39
N VAL A 32 -10.74 -5.10 -1.59
CA VAL A 32 -9.78 -4.02 -1.27
C VAL A 32 -9.92 -2.85 -2.24
N GLN A 33 -10.26 -3.07 -3.52
CA GLN A 33 -10.55 -1.98 -4.45
C GLN A 33 -11.78 -1.17 -4.06
N GLN A 34 -12.79 -1.81 -3.48
CA GLN A 34 -14.02 -1.15 -3.06
C GLN A 34 -13.88 -0.45 -1.70
N ASN A 35 -13.19 -1.08 -0.75
CA ASN A 35 -13.20 -0.67 0.66
C ASN A 35 -11.84 -0.26 1.22
N GLY A 36 -10.75 -0.51 0.48
CA GLY A 36 -9.38 -0.27 0.91
C GLY A 36 -8.66 0.81 0.13
N VAL A 37 -7.36 0.90 0.36
CA VAL A 37 -6.48 1.86 -0.34
C VAL A 37 -5.81 1.15 -1.51
N VAL A 38 -5.89 1.71 -2.71
CA VAL A 38 -5.23 1.16 -3.90
C VAL A 38 -4.04 2.04 -4.29
N ILE A 39 -2.89 1.42 -4.50
CA ILE A 39 -1.68 2.05 -5.01
C ILE A 39 -1.44 1.51 -6.42
N GLU A 40 -1.57 2.36 -7.42
CA GLU A 40 -1.43 2.00 -8.83
C GLU A 40 -0.13 2.57 -9.41
N SER A 41 0.74 1.71 -9.95
CA SER A 41 1.88 2.14 -10.76
C SER A 41 1.39 2.56 -12.15
N LEU A 42 1.68 3.80 -12.54
CA LEU A 42 1.26 4.36 -13.85
C LEU A 42 2.27 4.07 -14.98
N GLY A 43 3.24 3.20 -14.72
CA GLY A 43 4.35 2.86 -15.62
C GLY A 43 5.69 3.50 -15.21
N PRO A 44 6.78 3.18 -15.94
CA PRO A 44 8.15 3.41 -15.50
C PRO A 44 8.53 4.89 -15.28
N ASN A 45 7.81 5.83 -15.88
CA ASN A 45 8.09 7.27 -15.79
C ASN A 45 6.92 8.12 -15.26
N ASN A 46 5.78 7.49 -14.97
CA ASN A 46 4.56 8.21 -14.57
C ASN A 46 4.30 8.16 -13.05
N GLY A 47 5.19 7.50 -12.30
CA GLY A 47 5.09 7.37 -10.86
C GLY A 47 3.94 6.46 -10.43
N TYR A 48 3.39 6.78 -9.26
CA TYR A 48 2.41 5.99 -8.55
C TYR A 48 1.23 6.87 -8.14
N ARG A 49 0.02 6.33 -8.24
CA ARG A 49 -1.21 6.96 -7.77
C ARG A 49 -1.70 6.24 -6.52
N ILE A 50 -2.12 7.00 -5.52
CA ILE A 50 -2.72 6.47 -4.29
C ILE A 50 -4.19 6.87 -4.31
N ILE A 51 -5.06 5.87 -4.31
CA ILE A 51 -6.51 5.99 -4.40
C ILE A 51 -7.07 5.49 -3.07
N PRO A 52 -7.48 6.39 -2.17
CA PRO A 52 -8.19 6.01 -0.95
C PRO A 52 -9.60 5.49 -1.29
N PRO A 53 -10.25 4.77 -0.36
CA PRO A 53 -11.61 4.29 -0.59
C PRO A 53 -12.57 5.47 -0.74
N ALA A 54 -13.64 5.30 -1.53
CA ALA A 54 -14.60 6.38 -1.81
C ALA A 54 -15.29 6.95 -0.56
N SER A 55 -15.34 6.16 0.52
CA SER A 55 -15.88 6.57 1.82
C SER A 55 -14.95 7.42 2.67
N ALA A 56 -13.68 7.59 2.27
CA ALA A 56 -12.69 8.29 3.05
C ALA A 56 -12.48 9.73 2.56
N ASP A 57 -12.46 10.68 3.49
CA ASP A 57 -12.12 12.10 3.25
C ASP A 57 -10.59 12.31 3.06
N PHE A 58 -9.94 11.44 2.28
CA PHE A 58 -8.54 11.55 1.93
C PHE A 58 -8.40 11.97 0.47
N ALA A 59 -7.57 12.98 0.21
CA ALA A 59 -7.25 13.36 -1.16
C ALA A 59 -6.39 12.28 -1.82
N SER A 60 -6.79 11.87 -3.03
CA SER A 60 -5.95 11.01 -3.88
C SER A 60 -4.57 11.64 -4.06
N GLY A 61 -3.52 10.83 -3.93
CA GLY A 61 -2.13 11.27 -4.02
C GLY A 61 -1.43 10.80 -5.29
N LYS A 62 -0.36 11.48 -5.68
CA LYS A 62 0.63 10.96 -6.62
C LYS A 62 2.01 11.04 -6.00
N GLU A 63 2.80 10.00 -6.19
CA GLU A 63 4.18 9.90 -5.74
C GLU A 63 5.08 9.51 -6.92
N SER A 64 6.30 10.03 -6.97
CA SER A 64 7.26 9.70 -8.03
C SER A 64 8.04 8.40 -7.75
N ASN A 65 8.06 7.94 -6.50
CA ASN A 65 8.86 6.80 -6.04
C ASN A 65 7.97 5.70 -5.43
N GLN A 66 8.32 4.44 -5.71
CA GLN A 66 7.63 3.27 -5.19
C GLN A 66 7.61 3.25 -3.67
N VAL A 67 8.75 3.57 -3.03
CA VAL A 67 8.86 3.53 -1.57
C VAL A 67 7.96 4.58 -0.93
N ASP A 68 7.92 5.80 -1.49
CA ASP A 68 7.06 6.87 -0.99
C ASP A 68 5.58 6.52 -1.18
N ALA A 69 5.22 5.93 -2.33
CA ALA A 69 3.87 5.47 -2.62
C ALA A 69 3.40 4.38 -1.65
N LEU A 70 4.23 3.35 -1.44
CA LEU A 70 3.96 2.25 -0.51
C LEU A 70 3.88 2.75 0.93
N ALA A 71 4.78 3.64 1.35
CA ALA A 71 4.74 4.24 2.69
C ALA A 71 3.46 5.04 2.90
N ARG A 72 3.12 5.94 1.98
CA ARG A 72 1.94 6.80 2.10
C ARG A 72 0.65 6.00 2.02
N GLY A 73 0.53 5.07 1.07
CA GLY A 73 -0.65 4.22 0.96
C GLY A 73 -0.83 3.31 2.17
N LYS A 74 0.26 2.69 2.68
CA LYS A 74 0.22 1.91 3.93
C LYS A 74 -0.23 2.77 5.11
N LYS A 75 0.33 3.98 5.25
CA LYS A 75 -0.07 4.89 6.33
C LYS A 75 -1.57 5.20 6.29
N VAL A 76 -2.09 5.57 5.12
CA VAL A 76 -3.53 5.86 4.96
C VAL A 76 -4.38 4.63 5.27
N ALA A 77 -3.94 3.45 4.83
CA ALA A 77 -4.63 2.19 5.11
C ALA A 77 -4.65 1.88 6.63
N GLU A 78 -3.53 2.10 7.33
CA GLU A 78 -3.43 1.96 8.79
C GLU A 78 -4.30 2.98 9.54
N GLU A 79 -4.35 4.24 9.08
CA GLU A 79 -5.20 5.29 9.68
C GLU A 79 -6.69 4.99 9.51
N LEU A 80 -7.08 4.34 8.42
CA LEU A 80 -8.45 3.94 8.13
C LEU A 80 -8.81 2.54 8.67
N GLY A 81 -7.81 1.75 9.09
CA GLY A 81 -8.00 0.36 9.51
C GLY A 81 -8.46 -0.56 8.38
N VAL A 82 -8.03 -0.29 7.14
CA VAL A 82 -8.41 -1.03 5.93
C VAL A 82 -7.19 -1.66 5.28
N ASP A 83 -7.43 -2.62 4.38
CA ASP A 83 -6.36 -3.23 3.60
C ASP A 83 -5.85 -2.33 2.49
N CYS A 84 -4.63 -2.60 2.02
CA CYS A 84 -4.00 -1.88 0.92
C CYS A 84 -3.57 -2.81 -0.20
N LEU A 85 -3.99 -2.48 -1.43
CA LEU A 85 -3.66 -3.22 -2.64
C LEU A 85 -2.65 -2.43 -3.47
N PHE A 86 -1.58 -3.08 -3.91
CA PHE A 86 -0.61 -2.57 -4.86
C PHE A 86 -0.84 -3.20 -6.23
N LYS A 87 -1.08 -2.36 -7.25
CA LYS A 87 -1.27 -2.73 -8.64
C LYS A 87 -0.10 -2.22 -9.48
N TYR A 88 0.58 -3.12 -10.18
CA TYR A 88 1.67 -2.79 -11.07
C TYR A 88 1.17 -2.67 -12.52
N GLY A 89 0.85 -1.46 -12.95
CA GLY A 89 0.26 -1.23 -14.28
C GLY A 89 1.14 -1.64 -15.47
N GLY A 90 2.45 -1.87 -15.26
CA GLY A 90 3.35 -2.33 -16.33
C GLY A 90 3.25 -3.83 -16.65
N THR A 91 2.79 -4.65 -15.71
CA THR A 91 2.74 -6.12 -15.87
C THR A 91 1.40 -6.73 -15.47
N GLY A 92 0.47 -5.93 -14.95
CA GLY A 92 -0.82 -6.38 -14.41
C GLY A 92 -0.73 -7.03 -13.04
N SER A 93 0.45 -7.05 -12.39
CA SER A 93 0.59 -7.75 -11.11
C SER A 93 -0.14 -7.01 -9.99
N GLN A 94 -0.89 -7.76 -9.18
CA GLN A 94 -1.62 -7.27 -8.02
C GLN A 94 -1.14 -7.99 -6.76
N TRP A 95 -0.90 -7.21 -5.71
CA TRP A 95 -0.37 -7.69 -4.44
C TRP A 95 -0.97 -6.91 -3.27
N LEU A 96 -1.34 -7.59 -2.19
CA LEU A 96 -1.57 -6.89 -0.93
C LEU A 96 -0.24 -6.28 -0.46
N VAL A 97 -0.26 -5.02 -0.03
CA VAL A 97 0.96 -4.30 0.37
C VAL A 97 1.69 -5.02 1.48
N ASP A 98 0.99 -5.57 2.48
CA ASP A 98 1.62 -6.33 3.55
C ASP A 98 2.30 -7.61 3.08
N GLU A 99 1.73 -8.30 2.11
CA GLU A 99 2.36 -9.48 1.50
C GLU A 99 3.56 -9.08 0.64
N TYR A 100 3.41 -8.04 -0.17
CA TYR A 100 4.49 -7.50 -0.99
C TYR A 100 5.71 -7.10 -0.14
N LEU A 101 5.50 -6.40 0.98
CA LEU A 101 6.55 -5.99 1.89
C LEU A 101 7.14 -7.16 2.70
N LYS A 102 6.38 -8.22 2.96
CA LYS A 102 6.92 -9.45 3.55
C LYS A 102 7.87 -10.17 2.57
N SER A 103 7.49 -10.24 1.29
CA SER A 103 8.30 -10.88 0.25
C SER A 103 9.51 -10.05 -0.18
N HIS A 104 9.49 -8.73 -0.01
CA HIS A 104 10.57 -7.80 -0.37
C HIS A 104 11.12 -7.05 0.86
N PRO A 105 11.95 -7.69 1.69
CA PRO A 105 12.42 -7.12 2.96
C PRO A 105 13.24 -5.83 2.77
N GLU A 106 13.95 -5.69 1.64
CA GLU A 106 14.72 -4.48 1.30
C GLU A 106 13.85 -3.25 1.06
N ILE A 107 12.68 -3.43 0.44
CA ILE A 107 11.70 -2.37 0.20
C ILE A 107 10.99 -2.05 1.51
N ARG A 108 10.63 -3.09 2.28
CA ARG A 108 10.04 -2.92 3.62
C ARG A 108 10.91 -2.08 4.53
N ALA A 109 12.22 -2.32 4.58
CA ALA A 109 13.13 -1.52 5.39
C ALA A 109 13.10 -0.03 4.99
N LYS A 110 13.11 0.25 3.68
CA LYS A 110 13.03 1.62 3.15
C LYS A 110 11.68 2.29 3.44
N VAL A 111 10.58 1.54 3.33
CA VAL A 111 9.23 2.03 3.65
C VAL A 111 9.11 2.35 5.14
N GLN A 112 9.61 1.48 6.02
CA GLN A 112 9.62 1.71 7.47
C GLN A 112 10.50 2.89 7.88
N ASP A 113 11.68 3.03 7.27
CA ASP A 113 12.54 4.21 7.46
C ASP A 113 11.83 5.49 7.02
N ARG A 114 11.15 5.47 5.86
CA ARG A 114 10.39 6.61 5.36
C ARG A 114 9.20 6.99 6.24
N LEU A 115 8.49 6.00 6.79
CA LEU A 115 7.40 6.17 7.75
C LEU A 115 7.92 6.77 9.07
N SER A 116 9.07 6.29 9.53
CA SER A 116 9.75 6.82 10.73
C SER A 116 10.25 8.25 10.55
N ARG A 117 10.54 8.67 9.30
CA ARG A 117 11.08 9.99 8.94
C ARG A 117 10.02 11.07 8.69
N VAL A 118 8.74 10.84 8.97
CA VAL A 118 7.77 11.95 8.97
C VAL A 118 8.24 12.96 10.02
N PRO A 119 8.66 14.18 9.66
CA PRO A 119 9.03 15.18 10.64
C PRO A 119 7.78 15.50 11.47
N GLU A 120 7.91 15.42 12.79
CA GLU A 120 6.98 15.99 13.75
C GLU A 120 6.86 17.51 13.49
N SER A 121 6.01 17.93 12.56
CA SER A 121 5.46 19.28 12.61
C SER A 121 4.29 19.26 13.59
N SER A 122 4.60 19.71 14.82
CA SER A 122 3.76 19.85 16.04
C SER A 122 3.63 18.58 16.88
N SER A 123 4.36 18.46 18.00
CA SER A 123 4.08 19.31 19.16
C SER A 123 5.30 19.54 20.06
N PRO A 124 5.83 20.78 20.17
CA PRO A 124 6.73 21.18 21.25
C PRO A 124 5.97 21.36 22.60
N GLY A 125 5.11 20.40 22.96
CA GLY A 125 4.15 20.55 24.06
C GLY A 125 4.26 19.53 25.19
N VAL A 126 4.85 18.36 24.94
CA VAL A 126 4.87 17.27 25.94
C VAL A 126 6.08 17.37 26.87
N LEU A 127 7.25 17.74 26.36
CA LEU A 127 8.47 17.86 27.18
C LEU A 127 8.52 19.12 28.05
N THR A 128 7.74 20.15 27.74
CA THR A 128 7.64 21.37 28.58
C THR A 128 6.80 21.14 29.83
N ARG A 129 5.86 20.18 29.82
CA ARG A 129 5.00 19.89 31.00
C ARG A 129 5.70 19.10 32.10
N LEU A 130 6.78 18.37 31.80
CA LEU A 130 7.54 17.63 32.81
C LEU A 130 8.57 18.49 33.55
N ARG A 131 8.91 19.69 33.06
CA ARG A 131 9.86 20.59 33.72
C ARG A 131 9.23 21.52 34.76
N ASN A 132 7.90 21.67 34.74
CA ASN A 132 7.15 22.51 35.70
C ASN A 132 6.59 21.75 36.92
N LEU A 133 6.86 20.44 37.05
CA LEU A 133 6.48 19.64 38.22
C LEU A 133 7.67 19.39 39.18
N LEU A 134 8.84 19.95 38.87
CA LEU A 134 10.06 19.85 39.67
C LEU A 134 10.62 21.24 40.05
N SER A 135 9.76 22.26 40.08
CA SER A 135 10.05 23.58 40.69
C SER A 135 8.97 23.92 41.70
#